data_AF-A0A9F2KU89-F1
#
_entry.id   AF-A0A9F2KU89-F1
#
_cell.length_a   1.000
_cell.length_b   1.000
_cell.length_c   1.000
_cell.angle_alpha   90.00
_cell.angle_beta   90.00
_cell.angle_gamma   90.00
#
_symmetry.space_group_name_H-M   'P 1'
#
loop_
_entity.id
_entity.type
_entity.pdbx_description
1 polymer ?
#
loop_
_entity_poly.entity_id
_entity_poly.type
_entity_poly.pdbx_seq_one_letter_code
_entity_poly.pdbx_strand_id
1 'polypeptide(L)'
;MVYNNEIVGKGRNEVNETKNATRHAEMVAIDQVLDWCQQHKKKPEEVFTHTVLYVTVEPCIMCAAALRMMKIPLVVYGCQNERFGGCGSVLNISSATLTDTGEPFQCIAGYRSEEAVEMLKTFYRQENPNAPKSKVRKKEFSK
;
A
#
# COMPACT_ATOMS: atom_id res chain seq x y z
N MET A 1 -5.11 -6.66 6.01
CA MET A 1 -5.84 -5.98 7.10
C MET A 1 -6.28 -7.02 8.11
N VAL A 2 -6.01 -6.77 9.39
CA VAL A 2 -6.26 -7.69 10.49
C VAL A 2 -7.14 -7.00 11.53
N TYR A 3 -8.26 -7.63 11.89
CA TYR A 3 -9.19 -7.17 12.92
C TYR A 3 -9.40 -8.33 13.89
N ASN A 4 -9.26 -8.10 15.20
CA ASN A 4 -9.40 -9.15 16.24
C ASN A 4 -8.64 -10.44 15.97
N ASN A 5 -7.38 -10.32 15.52
CA ASN A 5 -6.50 -11.45 15.18
C ASN A 5 -7.00 -12.32 14.00
N GLU A 6 -7.96 -11.82 13.22
CA GLU A 6 -8.45 -12.42 11.99
C GLU A 6 -8.05 -11.58 10.77
N ILE A 7 -7.69 -12.22 9.66
CA ILE A 7 -7.43 -11.52 8.40
C ILE A 7 -8.76 -11.22 7.73
N VAL A 8 -9.16 -9.94 7.75
CA VAL A 8 -10.43 -9.46 7.16
C VAL A 8 -10.28 -8.87 5.76
N GLY A 9 -9.05 -8.68 5.29
CA GLY A 9 -8.80 -8.21 3.93
C GLY A 9 -7.36 -8.45 3.46
N LYS A 10 -7.20 -8.84 2.20
CA LYS A 10 -5.93 -9.06 1.51
C LYS A 10 -5.93 -8.28 0.20
N GLY A 11 -4.81 -7.68 -0.16
CA GLY A 11 -4.71 -6.91 -1.39
C GLY A 11 -3.35 -7.02 -2.03
N ARG A 12 -3.32 -6.88 -3.36
CA ARG A 12 -2.11 -6.69 -4.16
C ARG A 12 -2.37 -5.56 -5.16
N ASN A 13 -1.30 -5.03 -5.75
CA ASN A 13 -1.46 -4.02 -6.80
C ASN A 13 -2.15 -4.66 -8.03
N GLU A 14 -3.32 -4.13 -8.39
CA GLU A 14 -4.19 -4.62 -9.46
C GLU A 14 -4.30 -3.62 -10.63
N VAL A 15 -3.57 -2.50 -10.58
CA VAL A 15 -3.64 -1.40 -11.57
C VAL A 15 -3.67 -1.89 -13.02
N ASN A 16 -2.80 -2.84 -13.39
CA ASN A 16 -2.73 -3.38 -14.75
C ASN A 16 -3.92 -4.26 -15.10
N GLU A 17 -4.36 -5.11 -14.15
CA GLU A 17 -5.45 -6.07 -14.34
C GLU A 17 -6.79 -5.35 -14.50
N THR A 18 -7.04 -4.35 -13.67
CA THR A 18 -8.29 -3.59 -13.64
C THR A 18 -8.27 -2.36 -14.52
N LYS A 19 -7.11 -1.99 -15.08
CA LYS A 19 -6.88 -0.73 -15.82
C LYS A 19 -7.33 0.51 -15.03
N ASN A 20 -7.13 0.47 -13.71
CA ASN A 20 -7.55 1.53 -12.81
C ASN A 20 -6.36 1.93 -11.92
N ALA A 21 -5.95 3.19 -12.06
CA ALA A 21 -4.78 3.74 -11.37
C ALA A 21 -4.88 3.72 -9.84
N THR A 22 -6.08 3.62 -9.26
CA THR A 22 -6.25 3.64 -7.80
C THR A 22 -6.15 2.26 -7.15
N ARG A 23 -6.08 1.17 -7.94
CA ARG A 23 -6.13 -0.22 -7.45
C ARG A 23 -4.80 -0.70 -6.86
N HIS A 24 -4.30 0.05 -5.89
CA HIS A 24 -3.17 -0.32 -5.04
C HIS A 24 -3.59 -1.36 -3.99
N ALA A 25 -2.62 -2.07 -3.42
CA ALA A 25 -2.87 -3.17 -2.49
C ALA A 25 -3.72 -2.74 -1.28
N GLU A 26 -3.50 -1.54 -0.77
CA GLU A 26 -4.22 -0.96 0.36
C GLU A 26 -5.69 -0.71 0.02
N MET A 27 -5.98 -0.19 -1.18
CA MET A 27 -7.34 0.07 -1.64
C MET A 27 -8.10 -1.24 -1.86
N VAL A 28 -7.45 -2.23 -2.48
CA VAL A 28 -8.01 -3.59 -2.65
C VAL A 28 -8.30 -4.24 -1.30
N ALA A 29 -7.40 -4.08 -0.33
CA ALA A 29 -7.62 -4.61 1.02
C ALA A 29 -8.79 -3.93 1.74
N ILE A 30 -8.97 -2.60 1.57
CA ILE A 30 -10.12 -1.86 2.10
C ILE A 30 -11.44 -2.43 1.54
N ASP A 31 -11.52 -2.66 0.22
CA ASP A 31 -12.71 -3.24 -0.40
C ASP A 31 -13.05 -4.61 0.19
N GLN A 32 -12.04 -5.47 0.38
CA GLN A 32 -12.27 -6.77 1.01
C GLN A 32 -12.76 -6.66 2.47
N VAL A 33 -12.31 -5.65 3.21
CA VAL A 33 -12.86 -5.40 4.56
C VAL A 33 -14.32 -4.97 4.49
N LEU A 34 -14.71 -4.14 3.51
CA LEU A 34 -16.10 -3.75 3.31
C LEU A 34 -16.98 -4.98 2.98
N ASP A 35 -16.52 -5.84 2.08
CA ASP A 35 -17.20 -7.10 1.75
C ASP A 35 -17.33 -8.02 2.98
N TRP A 36 -16.26 -8.15 3.77
CA TRP A 36 -16.26 -8.91 5.01
C TRP A 36 -17.28 -8.33 6.01
N CYS A 37 -17.34 -7.01 6.16
CA CYS A 37 -18.30 -6.32 7.04
C CYS A 37 -19.74 -6.62 6.61
N GLN A 38 -20.04 -6.58 5.31
CA GLN A 38 -21.35 -6.89 4.78
C GLN A 38 -21.75 -8.34 5.09
N GLN A 39 -20.85 -9.29 4.88
CA GLN A 39 -21.09 -10.72 5.14
C GLN A 39 -21.34 -11.01 6.62
N HIS A 40 -20.63 -10.31 7.51
CA HIS A 40 -20.73 -10.49 8.97
C HIS A 40 -21.72 -9.54 9.65
N LYS A 41 -22.44 -8.71 8.88
CA LYS A 41 -23.37 -7.67 9.37
C LYS A 41 -22.73 -6.74 10.40
N LYS A 42 -21.46 -6.39 10.18
CA LYS A 42 -20.69 -5.45 10.99
C LYS A 42 -20.68 -4.07 10.34
N LYS A 43 -20.60 -3.03 11.16
CA LYS A 43 -20.44 -1.66 10.67
C LYS A 43 -18.98 -1.44 10.26
N PRO A 44 -18.69 -0.96 9.03
CA PRO A 44 -17.32 -0.70 8.59
C PRO A 44 -16.54 0.19 9.56
N GLU A 45 -17.19 1.20 10.14
CA GLU A 45 -16.54 2.14 11.06
C GLU A 45 -16.04 1.45 12.34
N GLU A 46 -16.77 0.45 12.84
CA GLU A 46 -16.36 -0.37 14.00
C GLU A 46 -15.14 -1.23 13.67
N VAL A 47 -15.10 -1.78 12.46
CA VAL A 47 -14.04 -2.72 12.04
C VAL A 47 -12.76 -1.97 11.71
N PHE A 48 -12.83 -0.91 10.90
CA PHE A 48 -11.65 -0.14 10.50
C PHE A 48 -10.93 0.51 11.68
N THR A 49 -11.66 1.05 12.65
CA THR A 49 -11.09 1.69 13.85
C THR A 49 -10.31 0.74 14.77
N HIS A 50 -10.44 -0.57 14.56
CA HIS A 50 -9.71 -1.61 15.29
C HIS A 50 -8.88 -2.52 14.36
N THR A 51 -8.66 -2.07 13.12
CA THR A 51 -7.92 -2.82 12.11
C THR A 51 -6.45 -2.39 12.07
N VAL A 52 -5.54 -3.35 11.96
CA VAL A 52 -4.14 -3.11 11.62
C VAL A 52 -3.90 -3.44 10.16
N LEU A 53 -3.29 -2.51 9.42
CA LEU A 53 -2.78 -2.78 8.07
C LEU A 53 -1.33 -3.28 8.15
N TYR A 54 -1.04 -4.35 7.43
CA TYR A 54 0.32 -4.80 7.13
C TYR A 54 0.52 -4.69 5.62
N VAL A 55 1.56 -3.97 5.19
CA VAL A 55 1.87 -3.75 3.78
C VAL A 55 3.37 -3.84 3.55
N THR A 56 3.81 -4.34 2.39
CA THR A 56 5.25 -4.59 2.16
C THR A 56 6.03 -3.30 1.93
N VAL A 57 5.43 -2.33 1.24
CA VAL A 57 6.03 -1.03 0.90
C VAL A 57 5.24 0.06 1.61
N GLU A 58 5.91 1.11 2.06
CA GLU A 58 5.28 2.30 2.64
C GLU A 58 4.14 2.82 1.73
N PRO A 59 2.94 3.06 2.30
CA PRO A 59 1.81 3.58 1.55
C PRO A 59 2.16 4.85 0.80
N CYS A 60 1.68 4.97 -0.45
CA CYS A 60 1.81 6.23 -1.16
C CYS A 60 0.88 7.30 -0.57
N ILE A 61 1.07 8.57 -0.97
CA ILE A 61 0.24 9.70 -0.51
C ILE A 61 -1.26 9.43 -0.61
N MET A 62 -1.74 8.87 -1.73
CA MET A 62 -3.14 8.52 -1.94
C MET A 62 -3.62 7.46 -0.92
N CYS A 63 -2.87 6.38 -0.77
CA CYS A 63 -3.23 5.30 0.14
C CYS A 63 -3.18 5.77 1.59
N ALA A 64 -2.18 6.56 1.99
CA ALA A 64 -2.10 7.15 3.31
C ALA A 64 -3.31 8.05 3.61
N ALA A 65 -3.73 8.89 2.67
CA ALA A 65 -4.95 9.70 2.84
C ALA A 65 -6.21 8.84 3.00
N ALA A 66 -6.37 7.79 2.19
CA ALA A 66 -7.51 6.87 2.31
C ALA A 66 -7.55 6.18 3.69
N LEU A 67 -6.39 5.74 4.20
CA LEU A 67 -6.29 5.09 5.51
C LEU A 67 -6.70 6.02 6.67
N ARG A 68 -6.38 7.32 6.58
CA ARG A 68 -6.87 8.33 7.54
C ARG A 68 -8.37 8.49 7.50
N MET A 69 -8.95 8.55 6.30
CA MET A 69 -10.40 8.68 6.11
C MET A 69 -11.14 7.47 6.69
N MET A 70 -10.57 6.27 6.57
CA MET A 70 -11.10 5.04 7.18
C MET A 70 -10.82 4.93 8.68
N LYS A 71 -10.02 5.83 9.27
CA LYS A 71 -9.62 5.83 10.69
C LYS A 71 -8.90 4.54 11.11
N ILE A 72 -8.08 3.99 10.20
CA ILE A 72 -7.19 2.88 10.54
C ILE A 72 -6.17 3.36 11.58
N PRO A 73 -6.08 2.76 12.78
CA PRO A 73 -5.21 3.26 13.84
C PRO A 73 -3.72 2.98 13.63
N LEU A 74 -3.38 1.89 12.95
CA LEU A 74 -2.01 1.39 12.85
C LEU A 74 -1.71 0.80 11.47
N VAL A 75 -0.59 1.24 10.91
CA VAL A 75 0.00 0.70 9.68
C VAL A 75 1.40 0.21 9.97
N VAL A 76 1.64 -1.07 9.67
CA VAL A 76 2.95 -1.70 9.72
C VAL A 76 3.43 -1.88 8.29
N TYR A 77 4.62 -1.38 7.97
CA TYR A 77 5.20 -1.53 6.64
C TYR A 77 6.65 -1.97 6.64
N GLY A 78 7.05 -2.64 5.56
CA GLY A 78 8.40 -3.15 5.36
C GLY A 78 9.39 -2.07 4.96
N CYS A 79 9.51 -1.82 3.66
CA CYS A 79 10.48 -0.86 3.13
C CYS A 79 9.86 0.51 2.86
N GLN A 80 10.70 1.55 2.85
CA GLN A 80 10.30 2.91 2.49
C GLN A 80 9.92 3.04 1.00
N ASN A 81 9.14 4.06 0.69
CA ASN A 81 8.76 4.43 -0.67
C ASN A 81 9.37 5.79 -1.03
N GLU A 82 10.61 5.76 -1.51
CA GLU A 82 11.41 6.97 -1.78
C GLU A 82 10.80 7.92 -2.82
N ARG A 83 9.91 7.42 -3.68
CA ARG A 83 9.33 8.22 -4.78
C ARG A 83 7.96 8.79 -4.47
N PHE A 84 7.15 8.08 -3.69
CA PHE A 84 5.74 8.42 -3.51
C PHE A 84 5.23 8.28 -2.06
N GLY A 85 6.11 7.98 -1.10
CA GLY A 85 5.76 7.65 0.28
C GLY A 85 4.98 8.76 0.99
N GLY A 86 3.82 8.38 1.53
CA GLY A 86 2.91 9.25 2.25
C GLY A 86 3.02 9.14 3.77
N CYS A 87 3.95 8.33 4.29
CA CYS A 87 4.11 8.07 5.72
C CYS A 87 5.49 8.53 6.24
N GLY A 88 6.14 9.46 5.54
CA GLY A 88 7.40 10.06 5.94
C GLY A 88 8.45 10.20 4.84
N SER A 89 8.45 9.35 3.80
CA SER A 89 9.54 9.40 2.80
C SER A 89 9.45 10.60 1.86
N VAL A 90 8.25 10.98 1.40
CA VAL A 90 8.04 12.17 0.57
C VAL A 90 7.17 13.19 1.28
N LEU A 91 5.99 12.75 1.72
CA LEU A 91 5.11 13.51 2.60
C LEU A 91 4.80 12.66 3.83
N ASN A 92 4.45 13.33 4.92
CA ASN A 92 4.01 12.67 6.14
C ASN A 92 2.51 12.89 6.37
N ILE A 93 1.69 12.29 5.50
CA ILE A 93 0.23 12.32 5.61
C ILE A 93 -0.22 11.62 6.91
N SER A 94 0.44 10.54 7.31
CA SER A 94 0.09 9.77 8.52
C SER A 94 0.00 10.61 9.79
N SER A 95 0.88 11.62 9.97
CA SER A 95 0.90 12.47 11.17
C SER A 95 0.64 13.95 10.91
N ALA A 96 0.35 14.36 9.67
CA ALA A 96 0.06 15.76 9.36
C ALA A 96 -1.23 16.23 10.05
N THR A 97 -1.23 17.50 10.48
CA THR A 97 -2.43 18.20 10.94
C THR A 97 -3.14 18.77 9.71
N LEU A 98 -4.15 18.04 9.23
CA LEU A 98 -4.91 18.38 8.03
C LEU A 98 -6.39 18.49 8.39
N THR A 99 -7.02 19.62 8.07
CA THR A 99 -8.45 19.85 8.30
C THR A 99 -9.29 18.92 7.41
N ASP A 100 -10.35 18.32 7.95
CA ASP A 100 -11.36 17.53 7.21
C ASP A 100 -10.84 16.29 6.44
N THR A 101 -9.71 15.68 6.84
CA THR A 101 -9.11 14.51 6.14
C THR A 101 -9.00 13.24 6.98
N GLY A 102 -9.75 13.15 8.08
CA GLY A 102 -9.72 12.02 9.01
C GLY A 102 -8.57 12.09 10.02
N GLU A 103 -8.42 11.03 10.81
CA GLU A 103 -7.54 11.00 11.97
C GLU A 103 -6.11 10.58 11.61
N PRO A 104 -5.08 11.12 12.28
CA PRO A 104 -3.71 10.59 12.19
C PRO A 104 -3.65 9.12 12.60
N PHE A 105 -2.67 8.39 12.08
CA PHE A 105 -2.43 6.99 12.43
C PHE A 105 -0.96 6.72 12.71
N GLN A 106 -0.71 5.66 13.48
CA GLN A 106 0.64 5.25 13.83
C GLN A 106 1.27 4.40 12.71
N CYS A 107 2.57 4.60 12.51
CA CYS A 107 3.36 3.87 11.54
C CYS A 107 4.46 3.07 12.25
N ILE A 108 4.53 1.76 12.00
CA ILE A 108 5.69 0.93 12.35
C ILE A 108 6.41 0.58 11.05
N ALA A 109 7.57 1.20 10.85
CA ALA A 109 8.40 1.00 9.66
C ALA A 109 9.42 -0.14 9.88
N GLY A 110 9.91 -0.72 8.79
CA GLY A 110 11.05 -1.63 8.82
C GLY A 110 10.70 -3.11 9.01
N TYR A 111 9.43 -3.48 9.10
CA TYR A 111 9.04 -4.86 9.38
C TYR A 111 9.32 -5.79 8.18
N ARG A 112 10.32 -6.67 8.31
CA ARG A 112 10.81 -7.52 7.20
C ARG A 112 11.20 -6.67 5.97
N SER A 113 11.80 -5.50 6.21
CA SER A 113 12.17 -4.55 5.16
C SER A 113 13.09 -5.14 4.09
N GLU A 114 14.07 -5.96 4.47
CA GLU A 114 15.00 -6.61 3.55
C GLU A 114 14.26 -7.46 2.51
N GLU A 115 13.28 -8.24 2.96
CA GLU A 115 12.47 -9.08 2.08
C GLU A 115 11.56 -8.24 1.18
N ALA A 116 10.97 -7.17 1.71
CA ALA A 116 10.16 -6.25 0.92
C ALA A 116 10.97 -5.57 -0.20
N VAL A 117 12.20 -5.14 0.12
CA VAL A 117 13.14 -4.60 -0.87
C VAL A 117 13.51 -5.64 -1.92
N GLU A 118 13.79 -6.89 -1.51
CA GLU A 118 14.17 -7.93 -2.48
C GLU A 118 13.00 -8.30 -3.41
N MET A 119 11.76 -8.29 -2.93
CA MET A 119 10.58 -8.44 -3.80
C MET A 119 10.49 -7.32 -4.85
N LEU A 120 10.70 -6.06 -4.47
CA LEU A 120 10.71 -4.94 -5.42
C LEU A 120 11.86 -5.06 -6.43
N LYS A 121 13.07 -5.39 -5.97
CA LYS A 121 14.22 -5.61 -6.85
C LYS A 121 13.95 -6.72 -7.85
N THR A 122 13.36 -7.83 -7.38
CA THR A 122 13.00 -8.95 -8.24
C THR A 122 12.01 -8.54 -9.32
N PHE A 123 10.98 -7.75 -8.96
CA PHE A 123 10.02 -7.21 -9.92
C PHE A 123 10.69 -6.31 -10.99
N TYR A 124 11.57 -5.39 -10.60
CA TYR A 124 12.24 -4.48 -11.54
C TYR A 124 13.36 -5.13 -12.37
N ARG A 125 13.97 -6.22 -11.89
CA ARG A 125 14.92 -7.02 -12.69
C ARG A 125 14.23 -7.75 -13.84
N GLN A 126 12.93 -8.04 -13.72
CA GLN A 126 12.18 -8.67 -14.79
C GLN A 126 11.93 -7.64 -15.90
N GLU A 127 12.37 -7.95 -17.13
CA GLU A 127 11.95 -7.18 -18.29
C GLU A 127 10.47 -7.48 -18.56
N ASN A 128 9.68 -6.46 -18.88
CA ASN A 128 8.30 -6.67 -19.31
C ASN A 128 8.34 -7.40 -20.68
N PRO A 129 7.89 -8.67 -20.77
CA PRO A 129 7.95 -9.43 -22.02
C PRO A 129 7.05 -8.84 -23.11
N ASN A 130 6.07 -8.02 -22.72
CA ASN A 130 5.18 -7.31 -23.63
C ASN A 130 5.68 -5.90 -23.98
N ALA A 131 6.80 -5.45 -23.41
CA ALA A 131 7.38 -4.17 -23.80
C ALA A 131 7.81 -4.25 -25.26
N PRO A 132 7.46 -3.24 -26.09
CA PRO A 132 7.99 -3.17 -27.44
C PRO A 132 9.51 -3.16 -27.37
N LYS A 133 10.16 -3.90 -28.27
CA LYS A 133 11.63 -3.95 -28.35
C LYS A 133 12.15 -2.51 -28.35
N SER A 134 12.98 -2.19 -27.36
CA SER A 134 13.63 -0.88 -27.27
C SER A 134 14.32 -0.58 -28.60
N LYS A 135 13.93 0.53 -29.25
CA LYS A 135 14.62 1.05 -30.43
C LYS A 135 15.94 1.74 -30.06
N VAL A 136 16.21 1.93 -28.77
CA VAL A 136 17.45 2.52 -28.28
C VAL A 136 18.54 1.47 -28.31
N ARG A 137 19.55 1.66 -29.18
CA ARG A 137 20.77 0.84 -29.19
C ARG A 137 21.38 0.87 -27.79
N LYS A 138 21.45 -0.28 -27.10
CA LYS A 138 22.28 -0.43 -25.90
C LYS A 138 23.71 -0.09 -26.33
N LYS A 139 24.29 0.99 -25.82
CA LYS A 139 25.72 1.25 -25.97
C LYS A 139 26.43 0.12 -25.22
N GLU A 140 27.03 -0.81 -25.94
CA GLU A 140 28.00 -1.72 -25.36
C GLU A 140 29.16 -0.86 -24.84
N PHE A 141 29.25 -0.73 -23.52
CA PHE A 141 30.49 -0.28 -22.91
C PHE A 141 31.47 -1.45 -23.01
N SER A 142 32.33 -1.40 -24.02
CA SER A 142 33.52 -2.25 -24.08
C SER A 142 34.36 -1.98 -22.83
N LYS A 143 34.75 -3.07 -22.15
CA LYS A 143 35.77 -3.06 -21.09
C LYS A 143 37.10 -2.54 -21.63
#